data_AF-A0A2R8AIC6-F1
#
_entry.id   AF-A0A2R8AIC6-F1
#
_cell.length_a   1.000
_cell.length_b   1.000
_cell.length_c   1.000
_cell.angle_alpha   90.00
_cell.angle_beta   90.00
_cell.angle_gamma   90.00
#
_symmetry.space_group_name_H-M   'P 1'
#
loop_
_entity.id
_entity.type
_entity.pdbx_description
1 polymer ?
#
loop_
_entity_poly.entity_id
_entity_poly.type
_entity_poly.pdbx_seq_one_letter_code
_entity_poly.pdbx_strand_id
1 'polypeptide(L)'
;MKELTFGTLIAVFEEIFGAGLFWSMVVVAAVITLAYLYVLIRDRAVSWHKFLRAQLSMPFGAVIAVVFVQKMTHSSFSDIGGPIDLIILLGIAAMGAVGAAILVYTFDALFLQKPGKRVD
;
A
#
# COMPACT_ATOMS: atom_id res chain seq x y z
N MET A 1 -11.59 -23.73 -22.90
CA MET A 1 -10.77 -23.04 -21.88
C MET A 1 -11.65 -22.00 -21.22
N LYS A 2 -11.64 -21.83 -19.89
CA LYS A 2 -12.44 -20.78 -19.23
C LYS A 2 -11.96 -19.42 -19.73
N GLU A 3 -12.87 -18.58 -20.22
CA GLU A 3 -12.52 -17.20 -20.54
C GLU A 3 -12.25 -16.48 -19.22
N LEU A 4 -11.00 -16.07 -19.00
CA LEU A 4 -10.64 -15.17 -17.92
C LEU A 4 -11.18 -13.78 -18.28
N THR A 5 -12.49 -13.60 -18.09
CA THR A 5 -13.09 -12.27 -18.20
C THR A 5 -12.64 -11.44 -17.00
N PHE A 6 -12.53 -10.12 -17.18
CA PHE A 6 -12.23 -9.20 -16.07
C PHE A 6 -13.21 -9.37 -14.90
N GLY A 7 -14.48 -9.63 -15.19
CA GLY A 7 -15.50 -9.93 -14.17
C GLY A 7 -15.18 -11.19 -13.37
N THR A 8 -14.66 -12.23 -14.02
CA THR A 8 -14.24 -13.45 -13.34
C THR A 8 -13.06 -13.21 -12.41
N LEU A 9 -12.08 -12.38 -12.80
CA LEU A 9 -10.96 -12.02 -11.93
C LEU A 9 -11.41 -11.23 -10.70
N ILE A 10 -12.32 -10.25 -10.88
CA ILE A 10 -12.89 -9.48 -9.77
C ILE A 10 -13.68 -10.39 -8.82
N ALA A 11 -14.51 -11.29 -9.36
CA ALA A 11 -15.27 -12.23 -8.55
C ALA A 11 -14.37 -13.13 -7.68
N VAL A 12 -13.21 -13.56 -8.20
CA VAL A 12 -12.23 -14.33 -7.42
C VAL A 12 -11.65 -13.49 -6.28
N PHE A 13 -11.34 -12.21 -6.50
CA PHE A 13 -10.88 -11.34 -5.41
C PHE A 13 -11.95 -11.11 -4.35
N GLU A 14 -13.20 -10.91 -4.77
CA GLU A 14 -14.33 -10.78 -3.85
C GLU A 14 -14.58 -12.06 -3.05
N GLU A 15 -14.35 -13.24 -3.62
CA GLU A 15 -14.45 -14.52 -2.92
C GLU A 15 -13.30 -14.70 -1.90
N ILE A 16 -12.06 -14.38 -2.28
CA ILE A 16 -10.88 -14.55 -1.41
C ILE A 16 -10.90 -13.58 -0.22
N PHE A 17 -11.21 -12.30 -0.46
CA PHE A 17 -11.16 -11.26 0.57
C PHE A 17 -12.52 -11.00 1.24
N GLY A 18 -13.61 -11.41 0.61
CA GLY A 18 -14.96 -10.94 0.90
C GLY A 18 -15.24 -9.60 0.21
N ALA A 19 -16.43 -9.45 -0.38
CA ALA A 19 -16.82 -8.26 -1.13
C ALA A 19 -16.65 -6.95 -0.33
N GLY A 20 -17.05 -6.94 0.94
CA GLY A 20 -16.94 -5.75 1.80
C GLY A 20 -15.50 -5.30 2.02
N LEU A 21 -14.61 -6.23 2.37
CA LEU A 21 -13.20 -5.92 2.58
C LEU A 21 -12.52 -5.51 1.28
N PHE A 22 -12.71 -6.27 0.20
CA PHE A 22 -12.12 -5.99 -1.11
C PHE A 22 -12.44 -4.56 -1.58
N TRP A 23 -13.72 -4.20 -1.62
CA TRP A 23 -14.12 -2.86 -2.05
C TRP A 23 -13.67 -1.77 -1.10
N SER A 24 -13.64 -2.02 0.22
CA SER A 24 -13.08 -1.06 1.17
C SER A 24 -11.61 -0.77 0.90
N MET A 25 -10.80 -1.79 0.60
CA MET A 25 -9.39 -1.62 0.26
C MET A 25 -9.21 -0.84 -1.04
N VAL A 26 -10.05 -1.12 -2.05
CA VAL A 26 -10.04 -0.37 -3.33
C VAL A 26 -10.35 1.10 -3.10
N VAL A 27 -11.39 1.41 -2.32
CA VAL A 27 -11.78 2.79 -2.00
C VAL A 27 -10.67 3.49 -1.20
N VAL A 28 -10.12 2.83 -0.17
CA VAL A 28 -9.03 3.38 0.63
C VAL A 28 -7.80 3.67 -0.23
N ALA A 29 -7.41 2.74 -1.09
CA ALA A 29 -6.30 2.93 -2.03
C ALA A 29 -6.55 4.12 -2.95
N ALA A 30 -7.74 4.21 -3.56
CA ALA A 30 -8.10 5.32 -4.44
C ALA A 30 -8.06 6.67 -3.70
N VAL A 31 -8.60 6.75 -2.48
CA VAL A 31 -8.60 7.96 -1.67
C VAL A 31 -7.17 8.40 -1.31
N ILE A 32 -6.32 7.46 -0.86
CA ILE A 32 -4.92 7.76 -0.53
C ILE A 32 -4.17 8.24 -1.77
N THR A 33 -4.34 7.60 -2.92
CA THR A 33 -3.69 8.00 -4.18
C THR A 33 -4.14 9.40 -4.61
N LEU A 34 -5.44 9.70 -4.58
CA LEU A 34 -5.94 11.03 -4.91
C LEU A 34 -5.43 12.10 -3.94
N ALA A 35 -5.40 11.79 -2.65
CA ALA A 35 -4.86 12.68 -1.63
C ALA A 35 -3.36 12.94 -1.84
N TYR A 36 -2.59 11.91 -2.19
CA TYR A 36 -1.17 12.04 -2.52
C TYR A 36 -0.94 12.93 -3.75
N LEU A 37 -1.71 12.71 -4.82
CA LEU A 37 -1.64 13.54 -6.04
C LEU A 37 -2.01 15.00 -5.75
N TYR A 38 -3.07 15.22 -4.97
CA TYR A 38 -3.48 16.55 -4.53
C TYR A 38 -2.35 17.27 -3.77
N VAL A 39 -1.73 16.60 -2.79
CA VAL A 39 -0.60 17.13 -2.03
C VAL A 39 0.57 17.48 -2.95
N LEU A 40 0.90 16.59 -3.89
CA LEU A 40 2.05 16.78 -4.78
C LEU A 40 1.86 18.03 -5.68
N ILE A 41 0.65 18.22 -6.19
CA ILE A 41 0.29 19.40 -7.00
C ILE A 41 0.23 20.67 -6.14
N ARG A 42 -0.29 20.58 -4.91
CA ARG A 42 -0.46 21.70 -3.99
C ARG A 42 0.88 22.24 -3.47
N ASP A 43 1.76 21.36 -3.00
CA ASP A 43 2.98 21.76 -2.30
C ASP A 43 4.11 22.10 -3.28
N ARG A 44 4.08 21.59 -4.53
CA ARG A 44 5.09 21.78 -5.61
C ARG A 44 6.56 21.55 -5.20
N ALA A 45 6.82 21.04 -4.00
CA ALA A 45 8.14 20.79 -3.44
C ALA A 45 8.07 19.57 -2.51
N VAL A 46 8.95 18.60 -2.77
CA VAL A 46 9.13 17.45 -1.89
C VAL A 46 10.15 17.83 -0.82
N SER A 47 9.70 17.97 0.43
CA SER A 47 10.62 18.26 1.53
C SER A 47 11.34 16.99 2.01
N TRP A 48 12.66 17.08 2.20
CA TRP A 48 13.49 15.98 2.69
C TRP A 48 13.06 15.39 4.04
N HIS A 49 12.59 16.23 4.97
CA HIS A 49 12.13 15.77 6.30
C HIS A 49 10.90 14.85 6.21
N LYS A 50 9.92 15.17 5.34
CA LYS A 50 8.75 14.31 5.07
C LYS A 50 9.19 12.99 4.45
N PHE A 51 10.16 13.04 3.54
CA PHE A 51 10.67 11.85 2.87
C PHE A 51 11.37 10.88 3.84
N LEU A 52 12.20 11.39 4.76
CA LEU A 52 12.87 10.56 5.76
C LEU A 52 11.88 9.86 6.71
N ARG A 53 10.83 10.55 7.16
CA ARG A 53 9.77 9.95 7.99
C ARG A 53 9.00 8.88 7.23
N ALA A 54 8.68 9.15 5.96
CA ALA A 54 8.06 8.16 5.09
C ALA A 54 8.96 6.93 4.92
N GLN A 55 10.28 7.11 4.76
CA GLN A 55 11.22 6.01 4.63
C GLN A 55 11.34 5.18 5.92
N LEU A 56 11.34 5.84 7.09
CA LEU A 56 11.34 5.16 8.38
C LEU A 56 10.07 4.32 8.61
N SER A 57 8.96 4.70 7.96
CA SER A 57 7.69 3.95 8.03
C SER A 57 7.63 2.72 7.11
N MET A 58 8.51 2.62 6.11
CA MET A 58 8.51 1.55 5.11
C MET A 58 8.58 0.13 5.71
N PRO A 59 9.42 -0.17 6.71
CA PRO A 59 9.49 -1.51 7.30
C PRO A 59 8.16 -1.94 7.94
N PHE A 60 7.42 -1.01 8.55
CA PHE A 60 6.11 -1.30 9.13
C PHE A 60 5.09 -1.64 8.04
N GLY A 61 5.10 -0.89 6.93
CA GLY A 61 4.29 -1.19 5.76
C GLY A 61 4.54 -2.57 5.18
N ALA A 62 5.82 -2.94 5.05
CA ALA A 62 6.22 -4.25 4.56
C ALA A 62 5.69 -5.39 5.46
N VAL A 63 5.90 -5.28 6.78
CA VAL A 63 5.46 -6.31 7.73
C VAL A 63 3.93 -6.43 7.75
N ILE A 64 3.21 -5.30 7.79
CA ILE A 64 1.74 -5.30 7.79
C ILE A 64 1.20 -5.94 6.51
N ALA A 65 1.76 -5.62 5.34
CA ALA A 65 1.32 -6.20 4.07
C ALA A 65 1.54 -7.72 4.04
N VAL A 66 2.71 -8.19 4.46
CA VAL A 66 3.04 -9.62 4.50
C VAL A 66 2.14 -10.39 5.46
N VAL A 67 1.92 -9.85 6.67
CA VAL A 67 1.04 -10.46 7.68
C VAL A 67 -0.42 -10.46 7.20
N PHE A 68 -0.86 -9.37 6.57
CA PHE A 68 -2.21 -9.25 6.04
C PHE A 68 -2.49 -10.31 4.97
N VAL A 69 -1.60 -10.44 3.98
CA VAL A 69 -1.79 -11.42 2.90
C VAL A 69 -1.81 -12.84 3.46
N GLN A 70 -0.85 -13.20 4.33
CA GLN A 70 -0.82 -14.54 4.92
C GLN A 70 -2.07 -14.88 5.72
N LYS A 71 -2.62 -13.90 6.44
CA LYS A 71 -3.87 -14.09 7.17
C LYS A 71 -5.05 -14.34 6.23
N MET A 72 -5.12 -13.64 5.10
CA MET A 72 -6.20 -13.80 4.12
C MET A 72 -6.08 -15.13 3.36
N THR A 73 -4.87 -15.53 2.99
CA THR A 73 -4.63 -16.77 2.25
C THR A 73 -4.51 -18.00 3.13
N HIS A 74 -4.62 -17.86 4.45
CA HIS A 74 -4.41 -18.94 5.44
C HIS A 74 -3.10 -19.71 5.20
N SER A 75 -2.02 -18.99 4.88
CA SER A 75 -0.72 -19.59 4.57
C SER A 75 0.20 -19.54 5.79
N SER A 76 0.93 -20.63 6.06
CA SER A 76 1.98 -20.64 7.06
C SER A 76 3.31 -20.22 6.43
N PHE A 77 4.16 -19.51 7.17
CA PHE A 77 5.54 -19.25 6.76
C PHE A 77 6.34 -20.54 6.50
N SER A 78 5.90 -21.68 7.06
CA SER A 78 6.51 -23.00 6.83
C SER A 78 6.19 -23.58 5.44
N ASP A 79 5.19 -23.05 4.73
CA ASP A 79 4.82 -23.49 3.38
C ASP A 79 5.60 -22.74 2.29
N ILE A 80 6.46 -21.79 2.68
CA ILE A 80 7.38 -21.09 1.77
C ILE A 80 8.49 -22.06 1.37
N GLY A 81 8.21 -22.86 0.35
CA GLY A 81 9.13 -23.90 -0.13
C GLY A 81 9.82 -23.54 -1.44
N GLY A 82 9.25 -22.62 -2.23
CA GLY A 82 9.71 -22.34 -3.60
C GLY A 82 10.39 -20.97 -3.78
N PRO A 83 11.27 -20.82 -4.79
CA PRO A 83 11.81 -19.52 -5.20
C PRO A 83 10.74 -18.49 -5.60
N ILE A 84 9.62 -18.96 -6.17
CA ILE A 84 8.50 -18.11 -6.57
C ILE A 84 7.81 -17.50 -5.33
N ASP A 85 7.64 -18.28 -4.27
CA ASP A 85 7.01 -17.80 -3.03
C ASP A 85 7.82 -16.68 -2.39
N LEU A 86 9.15 -16.82 -2.40
CA LEU A 86 10.09 -15.77 -1.97
C LEU A 86 9.96 -14.50 -2.81
N ILE A 87 9.89 -14.62 -4.14
CA ILE A 87 9.72 -13.46 -5.03
C ILE A 87 8.39 -12.76 -4.75
N ILE A 88 7.30 -13.51 -4.58
CA ILE A 88 5.98 -12.95 -4.28
C ILE A 88 5.97 -12.29 -2.91
N LEU A 89 6.53 -12.94 -1.88
CA LEU A 89 6.63 -12.39 -0.52
C LEU A 89 7.41 -11.08 -0.50
N LEU A 90 8.57 -11.03 -1.18
CA LEU A 90 9.37 -9.82 -1.32
C LEU A 90 8.64 -8.74 -2.11
N GLY A 91 7.89 -9.13 -3.16
CA GLY A 91 7.03 -8.22 -3.91
C GLY A 91 5.94 -7.58 -3.04
N ILE A 92 5.26 -8.38 -2.22
CA ILE A 92 4.25 -7.90 -1.26
C ILE A 92 4.89 -6.96 -0.24
N ALA A 93 6.04 -7.35 0.32
CA ALA A 93 6.77 -6.53 1.28
C ALA A 93 7.18 -5.17 0.67
N ALA A 94 7.71 -5.18 -0.56
CA ALA A 94 8.10 -3.96 -1.28
C ALA A 94 6.89 -3.06 -1.57
N MET A 95 5.78 -3.63 -2.06
CA MET A 95 4.55 -2.88 -2.32
C MET A 95 3.95 -2.31 -1.03
N GLY A 96 3.97 -3.07 0.07
CA GLY A 96 3.55 -2.61 1.39
C GLY A 96 4.40 -1.46 1.92
N ALA A 97 5.72 -1.56 1.77
CA ALA A 97 6.66 -0.50 2.13
C ALA A 97 6.40 0.80 1.36
N VAL A 98 6.26 0.71 0.03
CA VAL A 98 5.93 1.86 -0.82
C VAL A 98 4.59 2.46 -0.44
N GLY A 99 3.57 1.63 -0.20
CA GLY A 99 2.25 2.07 0.24
C GLY A 99 2.29 2.84 1.56
N ALA A 100 3.04 2.35 2.55
CA ALA A 100 3.20 3.06 3.83
C ALA A 100 3.94 4.39 3.66
N ALA A 101 5.00 4.44 2.84
CA ALA A 101 5.69 5.69 2.55
C ALA A 101 4.74 6.73 1.94
N ILE A 102 3.92 6.34 0.97
CA ILE A 102 2.91 7.22 0.36
C ILE A 102 1.90 7.69 1.39
N LEU A 103 1.36 6.78 2.22
CA LEU A 103 0.37 7.12 3.24
C LEU A 103 0.93 8.10 4.27
N VAL A 104 2.11 7.81 4.84
CA VAL A 104 2.74 8.66 5.86
C VAL A 104 3.12 10.02 5.27
N TYR A 105 3.68 10.06 4.05
CA TYR A 105 3.99 11.32 3.38
C TYR A 105 2.72 12.16 3.17
N THR A 106 1.65 11.55 2.68
CA THR A 106 0.37 12.22 2.43
C THR A 106 -0.23 12.75 3.73
N PHE A 107 -0.17 11.95 4.80
CA PHE A 107 -0.66 12.33 6.12
C PHE A 107 0.15 13.51 6.71
N ASP A 108 1.48 13.46 6.67
CA ASP A 108 2.35 14.55 7.16
C ASP A 108 2.08 15.85 6.39
N ALA A 109 1.93 15.75 5.06
CA ALA A 109 1.66 16.91 4.22
C ALA A 109 0.24 17.49 4.39
N LEU A 110 -0.78 16.68 4.69
CA LEU A 110 -2.15 17.18 4.88
C LEU A 110 -2.37 17.77 6.28
N PHE A 111 -1.87 17.11 7.32
CA PHE A 111 -2.29 17.40 8.70
C PHE A 111 -1.21 18.03 9.58
N LEU A 112 0.06 17.71 9.37
CA LEU A 112 1.13 18.08 10.30
C LEU A 112 1.83 19.39 9.92
N GLN A 113 1.85 19.79 8.64
CA GLN A 113 2.54 21.02 8.22
C GLN A 113 1.74 21.85 7.21
N LYS A 114 1.50 23.12 7.57
CA LYS A 114 0.88 24.13 6.69
C LYS A 114 1.81 24.47 5.51
N PRO A 115 1.27 24.65 4.30
CA PRO A 115 2.05 25.11 3.15
C PRO A 115 2.64 26.50 3.47
N GLY A 116 3.97 26.60 3.56
CA GLY A 116 4.65 27.91 3.65
C GLY A 116 5.77 28.07 4.67
N LYS A 117 6.01 27.14 5.61
CA LYS A 117 7.23 27.20 6.43
C LYS A 117 8.41 26.59 5.67
N ARG A 118 9.03 27.39 4.79
CA ARG A 118 10.46 27.24 4.49
C ARG A 118 11.15 27.33 5.84
N VAL A 119 11.73 26.22 6.30
CA VAL A 119 12.77 26.29 7.31
C VAL A 119 14.02 26.46 6.48
N ASP A 120 14.49 27.70 6.50
CA ASP A 120 15.72 28.17 5.88
C ASP A 120 16.94 27.40 6.42
#